data_AF-A0A0G0W0R3-F1
#
_entry.id   AF-A0A0G0W0R3-F1
#
_cell.length_a   1.000
_cell.length_b   1.000
_cell.length_c   1.000
_cell.angle_alpha   90.00
_cell.angle_beta   90.00
_cell.angle_gamma   90.00
#
_symmetry.space_group_name_H-M   'P 1'
#
loop_
_entity.id
_entity.type
_entity.pdbx_description
1 polymer ?
#
loop_
_entity_poly.entity_id
_entity_poly.type
_entity_poly.pdbx_seq_one_letter_code
_entity_poly.pdbx_strand_id
1 'polypeptide(L)'
;MPVLAAYIGYSGVSVALEKQDGSFIFQRFPYSYSGELFSSVCDENVFYTQVLECVAKENKMKLADFDVLMTGFVNFPLPDLNIKLMADVKDLLSKHEENFPVLVDESVVMTKDLVLSQVPINFLTNNEFFANVSIYPQLITRDYNDQVSLDGLIVDKVKKAGINLTSQKPVVFTGETVFKYSLALDLFNNPGYYYVKIDKNNAILLAQLIKEYNPAIEVDTSQAIENVGTFALAPGDTEVLISTALDTGQFFEIKKDSVFALPLDNSTSTKLSVKNKLIGNLEGGVVGGTLGLLFDTRVERTQLISDIKIMNAFMREIEEAVRGI
;
A
#
# COMPACT_ATOMS: atom_id res chain seq x y z
N MET A 1 -15.63 -18.06 18.51
CA MET A 1 -16.57 -17.11 17.91
C MET A 1 -15.94 -16.62 16.61
N PRO A 2 -16.71 -16.13 15.63
CA PRO A 2 -16.11 -15.54 14.42
C PRO A 2 -15.28 -14.30 14.79
N VAL A 3 -14.22 -14.04 14.03
CA VAL A 3 -13.30 -12.93 14.28
C VAL A 3 -13.66 -11.69 13.47
N LEU A 4 -13.59 -10.52 14.12
CA LEU A 4 -13.59 -9.20 13.47
C LEU A 4 -12.29 -8.50 13.84
N ALA A 5 -11.36 -8.38 12.90
CA ALA A 5 -10.12 -7.63 13.07
C ALA A 5 -10.26 -6.24 12.46
N ALA A 6 -9.80 -5.20 13.16
CA ALA A 6 -9.85 -3.82 12.70
C ALA A 6 -8.49 -3.13 12.82
N TYR A 7 -8.09 -2.43 11.76
CA TYR A 7 -7.01 -1.45 11.74
C TYR A 7 -7.63 -0.05 11.76
N ILE A 8 -7.31 0.74 12.76
CA ILE A 8 -7.70 2.15 12.86
C ILE A 8 -6.54 3.02 12.39
N GLY A 9 -6.71 3.64 11.22
CA GLY A 9 -5.76 4.56 10.60
C GLY A 9 -6.18 6.02 10.71
N TYR A 10 -5.37 6.92 10.14
CA TYR A 10 -5.65 8.35 10.15
C TYR A 10 -6.77 8.77 9.21
N SER A 11 -6.93 8.07 8.10
CA SER A 11 -7.86 8.36 7.00
C SER A 11 -8.94 7.30 6.82
N GLY A 12 -8.92 6.23 7.62
CA GLY A 12 -9.95 5.20 7.53
C GLY A 12 -9.83 4.07 8.55
N VAL A 13 -10.80 3.18 8.47
CA VAL A 13 -10.85 1.93 9.23
C VAL A 13 -10.85 0.76 8.25
N SER A 14 -9.86 -0.11 8.34
CA SER A 14 -9.80 -1.34 7.56
C SER A 14 -10.22 -2.51 8.43
N VAL A 15 -11.03 -3.41 7.89
CA VAL A 15 -11.61 -4.53 8.65
C VAL A 15 -11.45 -5.85 7.90
N ALA A 16 -11.22 -6.93 8.66
CA ALA A 16 -11.29 -8.30 8.19
C ALA A 16 -12.36 -9.04 9.00
N LEU A 17 -13.35 -9.60 8.30
CA LEU A 17 -14.46 -10.34 8.91
C LEU A 17 -14.42 -11.80 8.51
N GLU A 18 -14.45 -12.68 9.51
CA GLU A 18 -14.65 -14.11 9.31
C GLU A 18 -16.11 -14.40 8.93
N LYS A 19 -16.31 -15.04 7.78
CA LYS A 19 -17.60 -15.55 7.33
C LYS A 19 -17.92 -16.88 7.99
N GLN A 20 -19.17 -17.32 7.84
CA GLN A 20 -19.64 -18.63 8.32
C GLN A 20 -18.87 -19.83 7.73
N ASP A 21 -18.27 -19.67 6.55
CA ASP A 21 -17.45 -20.71 5.90
C ASP A 21 -15.98 -20.69 6.33
N GLY A 22 -15.59 -19.81 7.26
CA GLY A 22 -14.22 -19.61 7.74
C GLY A 22 -13.35 -18.74 6.83
N SER A 23 -13.87 -18.28 5.68
CA SER A 23 -13.15 -17.33 4.82
C SER A 23 -13.24 -15.90 5.35
N PHE A 24 -12.32 -15.03 4.90
CA PHE A 24 -12.28 -13.63 5.33
C PHE A 24 -12.72 -12.67 4.22
N ILE A 25 -13.48 -11.64 4.60
CA ILE A 25 -13.73 -10.46 3.75
C ILE A 25 -12.92 -9.29 4.28
N PHE A 26 -12.19 -8.63 3.39
CA PHE A 26 -11.50 -7.38 3.69
C PHE A 26 -12.30 -6.20 3.17
N GLN A 27 -12.57 -5.22 4.03
CA GLN A 27 -13.32 -4.01 3.70
C GLN A 27 -12.61 -2.79 4.27
N ARG A 28 -12.94 -1.61 3.73
CA ARG A 28 -12.41 -0.34 4.20
C ARG A 28 -13.54 0.68 4.33
N PHE A 29 -13.68 1.23 5.53
CA PHE A 29 -14.48 2.40 5.81
C PHE A 29 -13.59 3.64 5.63
N PRO A 30 -13.91 4.56 4.69
CA PRO A 30 -12.98 5.61 4.26
C PRO A 30 -13.02 6.86 5.15
N TYR A 31 -13.28 6.69 6.46
CA TYR A 31 -13.33 7.80 7.41
C TYR A 31 -12.74 7.39 8.76
N SER A 32 -12.13 8.36 9.44
CA SER A 32 -11.65 8.26 10.82
C SER A 32 -12.37 9.28 11.71
N TYR A 33 -12.21 9.15 13.03
CA TYR A 33 -12.76 10.12 13.96
C TYR A 33 -12.02 11.44 13.87
N SER A 34 -12.78 12.52 14.05
CA SER A 34 -12.33 13.91 14.02
C SER A 34 -13.05 14.66 15.13
N GLY A 35 -12.32 15.13 16.15
CA GLY A 35 -12.90 15.96 17.19
C GLY A 35 -13.51 17.25 16.63
N GLU A 36 -12.80 17.96 15.75
CA GLU A 36 -13.30 19.17 15.10
C GLU A 36 -14.65 18.98 14.37
N LEU A 37 -14.87 17.84 13.71
CA LEU A 37 -16.07 17.59 12.92
C LEU A 37 -17.18 16.87 13.69
N PHE A 38 -16.82 15.99 14.63
CA PHE A 38 -17.76 15.09 15.28
C PHE A 38 -17.94 15.30 16.77
N SER A 39 -17.09 16.07 17.46
CA SER A 39 -17.19 16.26 18.92
C SER A 39 -18.54 16.80 19.38
N SER A 40 -19.26 17.53 18.52
CA SER A 40 -20.62 18.00 18.81
C SER A 40 -21.71 16.92 18.68
N VAL A 41 -21.40 15.78 18.07
CA VAL A 41 -22.33 14.69 17.74
C VAL A 41 -22.00 13.39 18.47
N CYS A 42 -20.72 12.99 18.50
CA CYS A 42 -20.23 11.80 19.18
C CYS A 42 -18.77 11.95 19.62
N ASP A 43 -18.39 11.17 20.62
CA ASP A 43 -16.98 10.95 20.94
C ASP A 43 -16.37 9.85 20.06
N GLU A 44 -15.04 9.71 20.15
CA GLU A 44 -14.25 8.75 19.39
C GLU A 44 -14.70 7.31 19.61
N ASN A 45 -15.04 6.95 20.85
CA ASN A 45 -15.51 5.61 21.20
C ASN A 45 -16.82 5.28 20.49
N VAL A 46 -17.81 6.17 20.62
CA VAL A 46 -19.11 6.01 19.98
C VAL A 46 -18.97 5.96 18.46
N PHE A 47 -18.11 6.79 17.88
CA PHE A 47 -17.85 6.77 16.44
C PHE A 47 -17.35 5.40 15.98
N TYR A 48 -16.27 4.89 16.56
CA TYR A 48 -15.70 3.62 16.13
C TYR A 48 -16.59 2.43 16.47
N THR A 49 -17.30 2.43 17.60
CA THR A 49 -18.32 1.42 17.89
C THR A 49 -19.39 1.40 16.80
N GLN A 50 -19.93 2.55 16.39
CA GLN A 50 -20.92 2.63 15.31
C GLN A 50 -20.38 2.17 13.97
N VAL A 51 -19.11 2.48 13.64
CA VAL A 51 -18.46 1.98 12.42
C VAL A 51 -18.42 0.45 12.42
N LEU A 52 -17.94 -0.16 13.51
CA LEU A 52 -17.86 -1.62 13.62
C LEU A 52 -19.24 -2.28 13.65
N GLU A 53 -20.23 -1.67 14.31
CA GLU A 53 -21.62 -2.13 14.28
C GLU A 53 -22.22 -2.07 12.88
N CYS A 54 -21.95 -1.01 12.12
CA CYS A 54 -22.39 -0.86 10.74
C CYS A 54 -21.81 -1.96 9.86
N VAL A 55 -20.50 -2.17 9.95
CA VAL A 55 -19.79 -3.24 9.23
C VAL A 55 -20.36 -4.63 9.59
N ALA A 56 -20.58 -4.92 10.87
CA ALA A 56 -21.18 -6.18 11.31
C ALA A 56 -22.61 -6.35 10.75
N LYS A 57 -23.41 -5.28 10.80
CA LYS A 57 -24.80 -5.26 10.33
C LYS A 57 -24.91 -5.45 8.82
N GLU A 58 -24.03 -4.85 8.03
CA GLU A 58 -23.95 -5.07 6.58
C GLU A 58 -23.68 -6.55 6.24
N ASN A 59 -22.96 -7.25 7.12
CA ASN A 59 -22.71 -8.68 7.05
C ASN A 59 -23.74 -9.53 7.80
N LYS A 60 -24.89 -8.95 8.19
CA LYS A 60 -26.03 -9.61 8.85
C LYS A 60 -25.71 -10.24 10.21
N MET A 61 -24.73 -9.68 10.93
CA MET A 61 -24.32 -10.12 12.27
C MET A 61 -24.37 -8.96 13.26
N LYS A 62 -24.36 -9.25 14.57
CA LYS A 62 -24.17 -8.23 15.60
C LYS A 62 -22.71 -8.18 16.01
N LEU A 63 -22.22 -7.00 16.36
CA LEU A 63 -20.83 -6.82 16.83
C LEU A 63 -20.52 -7.72 18.04
N ALA A 64 -21.49 -7.91 18.94
CA ALA A 64 -21.36 -8.77 20.11
C ALA A 64 -21.16 -10.27 19.79
N ASP A 65 -21.44 -10.69 18.55
CA ASP A 65 -21.25 -12.07 18.10
C ASP A 65 -19.79 -12.35 17.67
N PHE A 66 -18.94 -11.32 17.59
CA PHE A 66 -17.55 -11.42 17.16
C PHE A 66 -16.55 -11.36 18.32
N ASP A 67 -15.45 -12.08 18.17
CA ASP A 67 -14.20 -11.77 18.86
C ASP A 67 -13.54 -10.59 18.14
N VAL A 68 -13.55 -9.41 18.77
CA VAL A 68 -13.02 -8.17 18.18
C VAL A 68 -11.53 -8.05 18.46
N LEU A 69 -10.72 -7.89 17.41
CA LEU A 69 -9.28 -7.65 17.47
C LEU A 69 -8.97 -6.26 16.92
N MET A 70 -8.01 -5.55 17.51
CA MET A 70 -7.68 -4.20 17.10
C MET A 70 -6.18 -3.99 16.92
N THR A 71 -5.84 -3.16 15.94
CA THR A 71 -4.51 -2.60 15.74
C THR A 71 -4.68 -1.19 15.15
N GLY A 72 -3.62 -0.40 15.17
CA GLY A 72 -3.64 0.93 14.63
C GLY A 72 -2.42 1.73 15.04
N PHE A 73 -2.26 2.90 14.43
CA PHE A 73 -1.08 3.74 14.62
C PHE A 73 -1.11 4.55 15.93
N VAL A 74 -2.28 4.68 16.56
CA VAL A 74 -2.50 5.47 17.78
C VAL A 74 -2.77 4.52 18.95
N ASN A 75 -2.40 4.95 20.17
CA ASN A 75 -2.88 4.29 21.37
C ASN A 75 -4.40 4.49 21.47
N PHE A 76 -5.18 3.48 21.09
CA PHE A 76 -6.64 3.50 21.16
C PHE A 76 -7.12 2.68 22.36
N PRO A 77 -7.28 3.25 23.57
CA PRO A 77 -8.16 2.64 24.54
C PRO A 77 -9.60 2.93 24.09
N LEU A 78 -10.25 1.94 23.46
CA LEU A 78 -11.71 1.91 23.31
C LEU A 78 -12.28 1.04 24.44
N PRO A 79 -12.43 1.57 25.68
CA PRO A 79 -12.72 0.79 26.87
C PRO A 79 -14.06 0.03 26.82
N ASP A 80 -14.98 0.46 25.95
CA ASP A 80 -16.33 -0.10 25.85
C ASP A 80 -16.46 -1.25 24.84
N LEU A 81 -15.44 -1.47 24.00
CA LEU A 81 -15.39 -2.63 23.11
C LEU A 81 -14.69 -3.77 23.86
N ASN A 82 -15.32 -4.95 23.94
CA ASN A 82 -14.74 -6.16 24.52
C ASN A 82 -13.64 -6.74 23.62
N ILE A 83 -12.55 -5.98 23.46
CA ILE A 83 -11.43 -6.27 22.57
C ILE A 83 -10.66 -7.48 23.14
N LYS A 84 -10.53 -8.53 22.33
CA LYS A 84 -9.83 -9.77 22.69
C LYS A 84 -8.32 -9.68 22.52
N LEU A 85 -7.87 -8.89 21.55
CA LEU A 85 -6.45 -8.65 21.30
C LEU A 85 -6.25 -7.24 20.77
N MET A 86 -5.22 -6.57 21.29
CA MET A 86 -4.70 -5.34 20.74
C MET A 86 -3.21 -5.51 20.45
N ALA A 87 -2.75 -5.15 19.26
CA ALA A 87 -1.35 -5.29 18.86
C ALA A 87 -0.82 -4.04 18.14
N ASP A 88 0.46 -3.75 18.34
CA ASP A 88 1.16 -2.67 17.66
C ASP A 88 1.41 -3.02 16.18
N VAL A 89 1.17 -2.05 15.29
CA VAL A 89 1.34 -2.22 13.84
C VAL A 89 2.76 -2.65 13.48
N LYS A 90 3.77 -2.10 14.17
CA LYS A 90 5.18 -2.43 13.93
C LYS A 90 5.47 -3.89 14.26
N ASP A 91 4.90 -4.40 15.36
CA ASP A 91 5.06 -5.80 15.74
C ASP A 91 4.43 -6.73 14.70
N LEU A 92 3.24 -6.38 14.19
CA LEU A 92 2.57 -7.12 13.13
C LEU A 92 3.36 -7.11 11.81
N LEU A 93 3.89 -5.96 11.40
CA LEU A 93 4.73 -5.84 10.20
C LEU A 93 6.01 -6.69 10.31
N SER A 94 6.60 -6.77 11.49
CA SER A 94 7.84 -7.51 11.73
C SER A 94 7.68 -9.03 11.58
N LYS A 95 6.46 -9.54 11.78
CA LYS A 95 6.10 -10.97 11.70
C LYS A 95 5.77 -11.44 10.29
N HIS A 96 5.58 -10.52 9.35
CA HIS A 96 5.29 -10.89 7.96
C HIS A 96 6.58 -11.16 7.19
N GLU A 97 6.91 -12.44 6.98
CA GLU A 97 8.15 -12.82 6.30
C GLU A 97 8.01 -13.01 4.78
N GLU A 98 6.83 -13.29 4.24
CA GLU A 98 6.67 -13.66 2.82
C GLU A 98 6.97 -12.50 1.86
N ASN A 99 6.53 -11.30 2.22
CA ASN A 99 6.79 -10.06 1.49
C ASN A 99 7.51 -9.08 2.42
N PHE A 100 8.06 -8.00 1.88
CA PHE A 100 8.57 -6.87 2.63
C PHE A 100 7.48 -5.80 2.76
N PRO A 101 6.77 -5.71 3.89
CA PRO A 101 5.66 -4.78 4.01
C PRO A 101 6.16 -3.37 4.31
N VAL A 102 5.58 -2.41 3.60
CA VAL A 102 5.80 -0.98 3.80
C VAL A 102 4.44 -0.37 4.07
N LEU A 103 4.18 -0.02 5.33
CA LEU A 103 3.02 0.78 5.70
C LEU A 103 3.30 2.22 5.29
N VAL A 104 2.40 2.78 4.48
CA VAL A 104 2.40 4.18 4.10
C VAL A 104 1.08 4.77 4.53
N ASP A 105 1.15 5.82 5.34
CA ASP A 105 0.03 6.64 5.78
C ASP A 105 0.34 8.11 5.45
N GLU A 106 -0.63 9.01 5.59
CA GLU A 106 -0.53 10.42 5.18
C GLU A 106 0.64 11.19 5.81
N SER A 107 1.14 10.72 6.95
CA SER A 107 2.21 11.37 7.67
C SER A 107 3.33 10.42 8.08
N VAL A 108 3.26 9.14 7.70
CA VAL A 108 4.18 8.12 8.17
C VAL A 108 4.52 7.10 7.09
N VAL A 109 5.78 6.73 7.02
CA VAL A 109 6.24 5.50 6.37
C VAL A 109 6.88 4.59 7.42
N MET A 110 6.39 3.37 7.51
CA MET A 110 6.84 2.38 8.47
C MET A 110 7.18 1.07 7.77
N THR A 111 8.33 0.52 8.14
CA THR A 111 8.76 -0.84 7.83
C THR A 111 9.08 -1.55 9.15
N LYS A 112 9.44 -2.83 9.09
CA LYS A 112 9.90 -3.56 10.27
C LYS A 112 11.12 -2.89 10.95
N ASP A 113 11.97 -2.23 10.17
CA ASP A 113 13.26 -1.69 10.61
C ASP A 113 13.22 -0.18 10.90
N LEU A 114 12.24 0.54 10.34
CA LEU A 114 12.23 2.00 10.37
C LEU A 114 10.83 2.58 10.50
N VAL A 115 10.73 3.68 11.26
CA VAL A 115 9.55 4.54 11.31
C VAL A 115 9.98 5.96 10.95
N LEU A 116 9.38 6.51 9.91
CA LEU A 116 9.60 7.88 9.46
C LEU A 116 8.30 8.64 9.52
N SER A 117 8.29 9.79 10.17
CA SER A 117 7.10 10.62 10.24
C SER A 117 7.35 12.06 9.80
N GLN A 118 6.33 12.67 9.18
CA GLN A 118 6.31 14.07 8.81
C GLN A 118 6.38 15.00 10.04
N VAL A 119 5.82 14.55 11.15
CA VAL A 119 5.77 15.24 12.43
C VAL A 119 6.26 14.30 13.53
N PRO A 120 6.76 14.78 14.68
CA PRO A 120 7.12 13.85 15.73
C PRO A 120 5.87 13.03 16.11
N ILE A 121 6.02 11.73 16.34
CA ILE A 121 4.87 10.81 16.55
C ILE A 121 3.97 11.29 17.70
N ASN A 122 4.55 11.92 18.73
CA ASN A 122 3.82 12.51 19.86
C ASN A 122 2.98 13.77 19.50
N PHE A 123 3.25 14.39 18.34
CA PHE A 123 2.42 15.47 17.80
C PHE A 123 1.30 14.93 16.91
N LEU A 124 1.48 13.75 16.30
CA LEU A 124 0.41 13.09 15.55
C LEU A 124 -0.74 12.64 16.47
N THR A 125 -0.41 12.19 17.68
CA THR A 125 -1.41 11.82 18.68
C THR A 125 -2.21 13.01 19.24
N ASN A 126 -1.79 14.26 18.96
CA ASN A 126 -2.31 15.48 19.59
C ASN A 126 -2.85 16.54 18.60
N ASN A 127 -2.69 16.35 17.28
CA ASN A 127 -3.14 17.33 16.28
C ASN A 127 -4.12 16.67 15.30
N GLU A 128 -5.41 16.91 15.55
CA GLU A 128 -6.54 16.54 14.68
C GLU A 128 -6.47 17.18 13.28
N PHE A 129 -5.67 18.25 13.14
CA PHE A 129 -5.59 19.08 11.93
C PHE A 129 -5.09 18.33 10.67
N PHE A 130 -4.24 17.30 10.82
CA PHE A 130 -3.75 16.53 9.66
C PHE A 130 -4.72 15.45 9.20
N ALA A 131 -5.48 14.84 10.12
CA ALA A 131 -6.51 13.86 9.77
C ALA A 131 -7.68 14.54 9.01
N ASN A 132 -8.07 15.75 9.39
CA ASN A 132 -9.37 16.28 8.97
C ASN A 132 -9.42 16.85 7.55
N VAL A 133 -8.31 17.37 7.03
CA VAL A 133 -8.30 18.10 5.74
C VAL A 133 -8.17 17.13 4.55
N SER A 134 -7.77 15.88 4.80
CA SER A 134 -7.55 14.86 3.77
C SER A 134 -8.77 13.97 3.48
N ILE A 135 -9.73 13.88 4.41
CA ILE A 135 -10.72 12.79 4.47
C ILE A 135 -12.11 13.17 3.94
N TYR A 136 -12.46 14.47 3.93
CA TYR A 136 -13.77 14.94 3.48
C TYR A 136 -13.67 15.78 2.20
N PRO A 137 -13.30 15.20 1.03
CA PRO A 137 -13.20 15.94 -0.22
C PRO A 137 -14.53 16.59 -0.65
N GLN A 138 -15.66 16.07 -0.17
CA GLN A 138 -16.99 16.67 -0.34
C GLN A 138 -17.30 17.84 0.61
N LEU A 139 -16.61 17.98 1.76
CA LEU A 139 -16.77 19.11 2.67
C LEU A 139 -15.71 20.19 2.44
N ILE A 140 -14.51 19.81 2.00
CA ILE A 140 -13.43 20.67 1.55
C ILE A 140 -12.84 20.03 0.29
N THR A 141 -13.11 20.61 -0.88
CA THR A 141 -12.53 20.17 -2.15
C THR A 141 -11.03 20.43 -2.11
N ARG A 142 -10.23 19.42 -1.75
CA ARG A 142 -8.79 19.50 -2.02
C ARG A 142 -8.58 19.38 -3.51
N ASP A 143 -7.88 20.36 -4.05
CA ASP A 143 -7.30 20.24 -5.38
C ASP A 143 -6.29 19.09 -5.35
N TYR A 144 -6.20 18.34 -6.44
CA TYR A 144 -5.19 17.32 -6.71
C TYR A 144 -3.78 17.79 -6.30
N ASN A 145 -3.51 19.09 -6.44
CA ASN A 145 -2.25 19.74 -6.08
C ASN A 145 -1.90 19.68 -4.58
N ASP A 146 -2.88 19.67 -3.68
CA ASP A 146 -2.62 19.62 -2.23
C ASP A 146 -2.17 18.22 -1.79
N GLN A 147 -2.81 17.17 -2.32
CA GLN A 147 -2.43 15.79 -2.04
C GLN A 147 -1.02 15.49 -2.58
N VAL A 148 -0.73 15.93 -3.80
CA VAL A 148 0.61 15.88 -4.39
C VAL A 148 1.66 16.54 -3.50
N SER A 149 1.31 17.68 -2.88
CA SER A 149 2.23 18.42 -2.02
C SER A 149 2.53 17.64 -0.74
N LEU A 150 1.54 17.00 -0.13
CA LEU A 150 1.73 16.14 1.04
C LEU A 150 2.54 14.89 0.72
N ASP A 151 2.19 14.19 -0.36
CA ASP A 151 2.92 13.00 -0.80
C ASP A 151 4.39 13.34 -1.11
N GLY A 152 4.65 14.51 -1.71
CA GLY A 152 6.01 15.01 -1.93
C GLY A 152 6.81 15.20 -0.64
N LEU A 153 6.17 15.64 0.45
CA LEU A 153 6.83 15.79 1.76
C LEU A 153 7.20 14.43 2.38
N ILE A 154 6.36 13.41 2.19
CA ILE A 154 6.64 12.03 2.63
C ILE A 154 7.81 11.48 1.82
N VAL A 155 7.77 11.60 0.48
CA VAL A 155 8.83 11.15 -0.42
C VAL A 155 10.17 11.79 -0.07
N ASP A 156 10.20 13.11 0.10
CA ASP A 156 11.42 13.84 0.45
C ASP A 156 12.02 13.35 1.76
N LYS A 157 11.17 13.05 2.74
CA LYS A 157 11.62 12.50 4.03
C LYS A 157 12.16 11.08 3.89
N VAL A 158 11.50 10.23 3.10
CA VAL A 158 11.99 8.87 2.85
C VAL A 158 13.32 8.89 2.11
N LYS A 159 13.43 9.71 1.06
CA LYS A 159 14.69 9.91 0.32
C LYS A 159 15.81 10.37 1.25
N LYS A 160 15.54 11.35 2.14
CA LYS A 160 16.50 11.84 3.14
C LYS A 160 16.86 10.82 4.21
N ALA A 161 15.91 10.00 4.64
CA ALA A 161 16.13 8.96 5.62
C ALA A 161 16.87 7.74 5.06
N GLY A 162 16.90 7.61 3.73
CA GLY A 162 17.64 6.55 3.06
C GLY A 162 17.08 5.16 3.33
N ILE A 163 15.74 5.00 3.34
CA ILE A 163 15.13 3.65 3.39
C ILE A 163 15.73 2.84 2.26
N ASN A 164 16.48 1.82 2.63
CA ASN A 164 17.09 0.94 1.66
C ASN A 164 16.13 -0.22 1.40
N LEU A 165 15.24 -0.03 0.41
CA LEU A 165 14.44 -1.11 -0.12
C LEU A 165 15.37 -1.98 -0.98
N THR A 166 16.06 -2.94 -0.36
CA THR A 166 16.80 -4.02 -1.06
C THR A 166 16.19 -5.33 -0.61
N SER A 167 15.02 -5.67 -1.15
CA SER A 167 14.36 -6.93 -0.82
C SER A 167 14.47 -7.89 -1.98
N GLN A 168 15.02 -9.09 -1.73
CA GLN A 168 14.86 -10.24 -2.64
C GLN A 168 13.40 -10.74 -2.68
N LYS A 169 12.57 -10.27 -1.75
CA LYS A 169 11.15 -10.59 -1.63
C LYS A 169 10.30 -9.46 -2.25
N PRO A 170 9.07 -9.76 -2.70
CA PRO A 170 8.11 -8.74 -3.12
C PRO A 170 7.98 -7.61 -2.09
N VAL A 171 7.93 -6.37 -2.53
CA VAL A 171 7.58 -5.22 -1.69
C VAL A 171 6.08 -5.01 -1.76
N VAL A 172 5.42 -4.98 -0.60
CA VAL A 172 3.98 -4.76 -0.51
C VAL A 172 3.69 -3.45 0.22
N PHE A 173 3.12 -2.50 -0.51
CA PHE A 173 2.67 -1.24 0.05
C PHE A 173 1.29 -1.42 0.64
N THR A 174 1.17 -1.20 1.95
CA THR A 174 -0.07 -1.27 2.73
C THR A 174 -0.33 0.09 3.37
N GLY A 175 -1.51 0.32 3.91
CA GLY A 175 -1.92 1.61 4.48
C GLY A 175 -2.76 2.46 3.53
N GLU A 176 -2.68 3.78 3.72
CA GLU A 176 -3.71 4.73 3.32
C GLU A 176 -3.15 5.78 2.37
N THR A 177 -3.25 5.55 1.05
CA THR A 177 -2.80 6.54 0.06
C THR A 177 -3.66 6.55 -1.20
N VAL A 178 -3.80 7.74 -1.79
CA VAL A 178 -4.52 7.98 -3.06
C VAL A 178 -3.61 7.73 -4.27
N PHE A 179 -2.30 7.97 -4.16
CA PHE A 179 -1.31 7.87 -5.25
C PHE A 179 -0.34 6.68 -5.11
N LYS A 180 -0.92 5.47 -5.09
CA LYS A 180 -0.24 4.23 -4.69
C LYS A 180 0.96 3.84 -5.56
N TYR A 181 0.90 4.10 -6.86
CA TYR A 181 1.95 3.68 -7.80
C TYR A 181 3.12 4.66 -7.89
N SER A 182 2.85 5.97 -8.03
CA SER A 182 3.90 6.99 -8.13
C SER A 182 4.71 7.08 -6.84
N LEU A 183 4.04 6.95 -5.68
CA LEU A 183 4.73 6.89 -4.41
C LEU A 183 5.63 5.66 -4.32
N ALA A 184 5.14 4.49 -4.75
CA ALA A 184 5.96 3.28 -4.79
C ALA A 184 7.25 3.50 -5.61
N LEU A 185 7.16 4.12 -6.80
CA LEU A 185 8.33 4.45 -7.62
C LEU A 185 9.33 5.33 -6.88
N ASP A 186 8.83 6.36 -6.18
CA ASP A 186 9.66 7.35 -5.50
C ASP A 186 10.33 6.85 -4.20
N LEU A 187 9.77 5.80 -3.58
CA LEU A 187 10.32 5.17 -2.39
C LEU A 187 11.57 4.29 -2.69
N PHE A 188 11.70 3.76 -3.91
CA PHE A 188 12.89 3.01 -4.31
C PHE A 188 14.04 3.95 -4.65
N ASN A 189 15.12 3.97 -3.87
CA ASN A 189 16.28 4.84 -4.10
C ASN A 189 17.48 4.11 -4.70
N ASN A 190 17.54 2.78 -4.61
CA ASN A 190 18.67 1.99 -5.07
C ASN A 190 18.39 1.32 -6.41
N PRO A 191 19.36 1.33 -7.35
CA PRO A 191 19.20 0.61 -8.60
C PRO A 191 18.92 -0.88 -8.36
N GLY A 192 17.91 -1.44 -9.03
CA GLY A 192 17.48 -2.81 -8.82
C GLY A 192 16.10 -3.11 -9.40
N TYR A 193 15.65 -4.36 -9.20
CA TYR A 193 14.33 -4.83 -9.59
C TYR A 193 13.47 -5.07 -8.36
N TYR A 194 12.24 -4.62 -8.44
CA TYR A 194 11.29 -4.62 -7.35
C TYR A 194 9.99 -5.19 -7.84
N TYR A 195 9.60 -6.34 -7.30
CA TYR A 195 8.25 -6.84 -7.52
C TYR A 195 7.32 -6.14 -6.53
N VAL A 196 6.37 -5.36 -7.05
CA VAL A 196 5.53 -4.45 -6.28
C VAL A 196 4.13 -5.03 -6.14
N LYS A 197 3.61 -4.99 -4.92
CA LYS A 197 2.23 -5.31 -4.58
C LYS A 197 1.59 -4.16 -3.83
N ILE A 198 0.28 -4.03 -3.94
CA ILE A 198 -0.51 -3.04 -3.19
C ILE A 198 -1.58 -3.76 -2.38
N ASP A 199 -1.59 -3.51 -1.08
CA ASP A 199 -2.61 -3.96 -0.14
C ASP A 199 -3.49 -2.76 0.25
N LYS A 200 -4.62 -2.59 -0.43
CA LYS A 200 -5.51 -1.42 -0.24
C LYS A 200 -6.35 -1.50 1.04
N ASN A 201 -6.47 -2.71 1.61
CA ASN A 201 -7.40 -3.00 2.69
C ASN A 201 -6.66 -3.41 3.98
N ASN A 202 -5.34 -3.21 4.05
CA ASN A 202 -4.52 -3.65 5.17
C ASN A 202 -4.66 -5.15 5.47
N ALA A 203 -4.94 -5.96 4.44
CA ALA A 203 -5.16 -7.39 4.55
C ALA A 203 -3.98 -8.12 5.18
N ILE A 204 -2.74 -7.71 4.88
CA ILE A 204 -1.54 -8.31 5.49
C ILE A 204 -1.52 -8.04 6.99
N LEU A 205 -1.72 -6.79 7.40
CA LEU A 205 -1.73 -6.39 8.81
C LEU A 205 -2.83 -7.12 9.59
N LEU A 206 -4.03 -7.13 9.03
CA LEU A 206 -5.19 -7.79 9.63
C LEU A 206 -5.00 -9.31 9.73
N ALA A 207 -4.42 -9.94 8.69
CA ALA A 207 -4.09 -11.35 8.72
C ALA A 207 -3.04 -11.66 9.81
N GLN A 208 -2.02 -10.83 9.99
CA GLN A 208 -1.06 -11.00 11.08
C GLN A 208 -1.71 -10.83 12.46
N LEU A 209 -2.63 -9.87 12.62
CA LEU A 209 -3.38 -9.68 13.86
C LEU A 209 -4.23 -10.91 14.21
N ILE A 210 -4.91 -11.48 13.22
CA ILE A 210 -5.70 -12.71 13.39
C ILE A 210 -4.79 -13.90 13.76
N LYS A 211 -3.64 -14.04 13.09
CA LYS A 211 -2.66 -15.10 13.40
C LYS A 211 -2.05 -14.95 14.79
N GLU A 212 -1.86 -13.72 15.26
CA GLU A 212 -1.41 -13.44 16.63
C GLU A 212 -2.46 -13.87 17.67
N TYR A 213 -3.74 -13.65 17.38
CA TYR A 213 -4.84 -14.10 18.23
C TYR A 213 -4.97 -15.62 18.25
N ASN A 214 -4.93 -16.25 17.07
CA ASN A 214 -4.99 -17.70 16.92
C ASN A 214 -4.17 -18.17 15.71
N PRO A 215 -2.98 -18.76 15.94
CA PRO A 215 -2.11 -19.23 14.86
C PRO A 215 -2.70 -20.35 13.98
N ALA A 216 -3.77 -21.01 14.44
CA ALA A 216 -4.44 -22.06 13.68
C ALA A 216 -5.41 -21.52 12.61
N ILE A 217 -5.71 -20.22 12.62
CA ILE A 217 -6.58 -19.59 11.61
C ILE A 217 -5.74 -19.28 10.37
N GLU A 218 -6.10 -19.90 9.25
CA GLU A 218 -5.56 -19.54 7.94
C GLU A 218 -6.35 -18.38 7.34
N VAL A 219 -5.64 -17.32 6.95
CA VAL A 219 -6.22 -16.13 6.34
C VAL A 219 -5.66 -15.99 4.93
N ASP A 220 -6.51 -16.21 3.92
CA ASP A 220 -6.16 -16.00 2.52
C ASP A 220 -6.28 -14.51 2.15
N THR A 221 -5.14 -13.87 1.87
CA THR A 221 -5.07 -12.46 1.45
C THR A 221 -4.92 -12.30 -0.07
N SER A 222 -4.90 -13.39 -0.85
CA SER A 222 -4.57 -13.36 -2.28
C SER A 222 -5.50 -12.48 -3.11
N GLN A 223 -6.79 -12.43 -2.76
CA GLN A 223 -7.81 -11.62 -3.44
C GLN A 223 -7.79 -10.15 -3.01
N ALA A 224 -7.19 -9.82 -1.87
CA ALA A 224 -7.13 -8.46 -1.33
C ALA A 224 -5.86 -7.70 -1.77
N ILE A 225 -4.81 -8.42 -2.14
CA ILE A 225 -3.52 -7.86 -2.53
C ILE A 225 -3.44 -7.80 -4.05
N GLU A 226 -3.26 -6.60 -4.57
CA GLU A 226 -3.07 -6.35 -5.99
C GLU A 226 -1.60 -6.59 -6.39
N ASN A 227 -1.39 -7.44 -7.39
CA ASN A 227 -0.09 -7.57 -8.06
C ASN A 227 0.06 -6.40 -9.05
N VAL A 228 0.93 -5.46 -8.72
CA VAL A 228 1.16 -4.28 -9.55
C VAL A 228 2.03 -4.63 -10.75
N GLY A 229 3.12 -5.37 -10.50
CA GLY A 229 4.08 -5.75 -11.52
C GLY A 229 5.51 -5.55 -11.05
N THR A 230 6.43 -5.44 -12.00
CA THR A 230 7.86 -5.29 -11.72
C THR A 230 8.35 -3.90 -12.07
N PHE A 231 8.96 -3.23 -11.10
CA PHE A 231 9.63 -1.95 -11.28
C PHE A 231 11.16 -2.15 -11.32
N ALA A 232 11.80 -1.60 -12.34
CA ALA A 232 13.24 -1.64 -12.55
C ALA A 232 13.80 -0.22 -12.46
N LEU A 233 14.50 0.09 -11.38
CA LEU A 233 15.27 1.32 -11.27
C LEU A 233 16.66 1.05 -11.88
N ALA A 234 16.87 1.50 -13.11
CA ALA A 234 18.07 1.20 -13.90
C ALA A 234 18.65 2.48 -14.53
N PRO A 235 19.24 3.40 -13.75
CA PRO A 235 19.68 4.69 -14.29
C PRO A 235 20.70 4.56 -15.42
N GLY A 236 20.55 5.36 -16.47
CA GLY A 236 21.39 5.33 -17.68
C GLY A 236 20.85 4.44 -18.81
N ASP A 237 21.61 4.32 -19.89
CA ASP A 237 21.20 3.52 -21.05
C ASP A 237 21.04 2.05 -20.67
N THR A 238 19.93 1.46 -21.10
CA THR A 238 19.50 0.12 -20.68
C THR A 238 19.03 -0.68 -21.89
N GLU A 239 19.64 -1.85 -22.11
CA GLU A 239 19.25 -2.81 -23.14
C GLU A 239 18.39 -3.90 -22.49
N VAL A 240 17.24 -4.20 -23.09
CA VAL A 240 16.28 -5.14 -22.53
C VAL A 240 15.85 -6.15 -23.59
N LEU A 241 15.98 -7.43 -23.29
CA LEU A 241 15.43 -8.54 -24.08
C LEU A 241 14.35 -9.24 -23.28
N ILE A 242 13.16 -9.32 -23.86
CA ILE A 242 11.97 -9.93 -23.26
C ILE A 242 11.55 -11.10 -24.11
N SER A 243 11.49 -12.29 -23.54
CA SER A 243 11.10 -13.51 -24.23
C SER A 243 9.94 -14.20 -23.52
N THR A 244 8.90 -14.52 -24.29
CA THR A 244 7.79 -15.34 -23.82
C THR A 244 8.14 -16.83 -23.94
N ALA A 245 7.32 -17.71 -23.35
CA ALA A 245 7.49 -19.16 -23.46
C ALA A 245 7.43 -19.70 -24.91
N LEU A 246 6.99 -18.89 -25.87
CA LEU A 246 6.95 -19.20 -27.30
C LEU A 246 8.21 -18.74 -28.06
N ASP A 247 9.27 -18.33 -27.36
CA ASP A 247 10.58 -17.88 -27.89
C ASP A 247 10.52 -16.68 -28.86
N THR A 248 9.43 -15.91 -28.84
CA THR A 248 9.39 -14.59 -29.48
C THR A 248 10.09 -13.57 -28.58
N GLY A 249 11.38 -13.35 -28.85
CA GLY A 249 12.17 -12.32 -28.18
C GLY A 249 11.90 -10.93 -28.76
N GLN A 250 11.53 -9.97 -27.91
CA GLN A 250 11.48 -8.55 -28.24
C GLN A 250 12.64 -7.83 -27.57
N PHE A 251 13.38 -7.06 -28.37
CA PHE A 251 14.52 -6.29 -27.90
C PHE A 251 14.17 -4.79 -27.85
N PHE A 252 14.53 -4.13 -26.76
CA PHE A 252 14.28 -2.73 -26.51
C PHE A 252 15.57 -2.03 -26.09
N GLU A 253 15.88 -0.91 -26.72
CA GLU A 253 16.91 0.03 -26.26
C GLU A 253 16.23 1.20 -25.56
N ILE A 254 16.35 1.23 -24.23
CA ILE A 254 15.78 2.27 -23.39
C ILE A 254 16.86 3.32 -23.16
N LYS A 255 16.62 4.52 -23.71
CA LYS A 255 17.54 5.66 -23.55
C LYS A 255 17.63 6.08 -22.10
N LYS A 256 18.79 6.61 -21.69
CA LYS A 256 18.92 7.32 -20.42
C LYS A 256 17.87 8.42 -20.23
N ASP A 257 17.56 8.73 -18.97
CA ASP A 257 16.65 9.81 -18.59
C ASP A 257 15.21 9.63 -19.11
N SER A 258 14.76 8.39 -19.26
CA SER A 258 13.41 8.05 -19.70
C SER A 258 12.73 7.07 -18.74
N VAL A 259 11.40 7.04 -18.82
CA VAL A 259 10.59 5.97 -18.23
C VAL A 259 10.01 5.17 -19.37
N PHE A 260 10.25 3.87 -19.37
CA PHE A 260 9.74 2.93 -20.35
C PHE A 260 8.86 1.93 -19.64
N ALA A 261 7.75 1.56 -20.25
CA ALA A 261 6.85 0.61 -19.63
C ALA A 261 6.27 -0.35 -20.66
N LEU A 262 6.04 -1.58 -20.23
CA LEU A 262 5.57 -2.67 -21.07
C LEU A 262 4.45 -3.40 -20.34
N PRO A 263 3.21 -3.40 -20.87
CA PRO A 263 2.15 -4.22 -20.32
C PRO A 263 2.55 -5.69 -20.43
N LEU A 264 2.48 -6.42 -19.32
CA LEU A 264 2.65 -7.86 -19.26
C LEU A 264 1.46 -8.47 -18.54
N ASP A 265 0.98 -9.58 -19.06
CA ASP A 265 -0.08 -10.36 -18.43
C ASP A 265 0.45 -11.11 -17.19
N ASN A 266 -0.39 -11.21 -16.17
CA ASN A 266 -0.16 -12.04 -14.97
C ASN A 266 -0.11 -13.54 -15.29
N SER A 267 -0.72 -13.98 -16.40
CA SER A 267 -0.86 -15.39 -16.74
C SER A 267 0.42 -16.03 -17.32
N THR A 268 1.38 -15.23 -17.77
CA THR A 268 2.57 -15.70 -18.50
C THR A 268 3.87 -15.32 -17.80
N SER A 269 4.63 -16.33 -17.39
CA SER A 269 6.00 -16.13 -16.92
C SER A 269 6.85 -15.65 -18.08
N THR A 270 7.30 -14.41 -18.01
CA THR A 270 8.10 -13.77 -19.05
C THR A 270 9.57 -13.78 -18.63
N LYS A 271 10.46 -14.22 -19.52
CA LYS A 271 11.90 -14.12 -19.27
C LYS A 271 12.37 -12.72 -19.63
N LEU A 272 13.13 -12.13 -18.73
CA LEU A 272 13.72 -10.82 -18.86
C LEU A 272 15.24 -10.95 -18.77
N SER A 273 15.95 -10.41 -19.76
CA SER A 273 17.39 -10.20 -19.71
C SER A 273 17.66 -8.71 -19.90
N VAL A 274 18.37 -8.09 -18.96
CA VAL A 274 18.67 -6.67 -18.98
C VAL A 274 20.15 -6.45 -18.82
N LYS A 275 20.66 -5.49 -19.58
CA LYS A 275 22.03 -5.01 -19.52
C LYS A 275 22.03 -3.52 -19.26
N ASN A 276 22.52 -3.13 -18.09
CA ASN A 276 22.73 -1.74 -17.69
C ASN A 276 24.00 -1.63 -16.83
N LYS A 277 24.67 -0.48 -16.92
CA LYS A 277 25.99 -0.28 -16.27
C LYS A 277 25.94 -0.32 -14.74
N LEU A 278 24.85 0.14 -14.12
CA LEU A 278 24.72 0.26 -12.67
C LEU A 278 24.15 -1.01 -12.02
N ILE A 279 23.13 -1.61 -12.63
CA ILE A 279 22.52 -2.84 -12.11
C ILE A 279 23.19 -4.11 -12.65
N GLY A 280 24.08 -3.98 -13.63
CA GLY A 280 24.78 -5.09 -14.28
C GLY A 280 23.92 -5.81 -15.32
N ASN A 281 24.30 -7.07 -15.59
CA ASN A 281 23.49 -7.97 -16.40
C ASN A 281 22.59 -8.77 -15.46
N LEU A 282 21.28 -8.70 -15.68
CA LEU A 282 20.31 -9.42 -14.88
C LEU A 282 19.44 -10.28 -15.77
N GLU A 283 19.34 -11.57 -15.44
CA GLU A 283 18.43 -12.52 -16.07
C GLU A 283 17.44 -13.04 -15.04
N GLY A 284 16.16 -13.07 -15.37
CA GLY A 284 15.14 -13.52 -14.44
C GLY A 284 13.77 -13.74 -15.08
N GLY A 285 12.88 -14.38 -14.32
CA GLY A 285 11.46 -14.39 -14.61
C GLY A 285 10.82 -13.13 -14.05
N VAL A 286 10.01 -12.47 -14.85
CA VAL A 286 9.14 -11.39 -14.40
C VAL A 286 7.69 -11.80 -14.61
N VAL A 287 6.86 -11.38 -13.66
CA VAL A 287 5.42 -11.54 -13.72
C VAL A 287 4.84 -10.17 -14.04
N GLY A 288 3.80 -10.17 -14.86
CA GLY A 288 2.99 -9.00 -15.12
C GLY A 288 2.25 -8.49 -13.88
N GLY A 289 1.25 -7.65 -14.14
CA GLY A 289 0.44 -7.04 -13.08
C GLY A 289 -0.51 -6.02 -13.68
N THR A 290 -1.15 -5.23 -12.83
CA THR A 290 -1.95 -4.08 -13.27
C THR A 290 -1.12 -3.13 -14.16
N LEU A 291 0.17 -2.97 -13.84
CA LEU A 291 1.13 -2.13 -14.56
C LEU A 291 2.12 -2.92 -15.43
N GLY A 292 2.26 -4.23 -15.28
CA GLY A 292 3.27 -4.99 -16.03
C GLY A 292 4.71 -4.66 -15.62
N LEU A 293 5.56 -4.25 -16.57
CA LEU A 293 6.95 -3.84 -16.32
C LEU A 293 7.12 -2.34 -16.48
N LEU A 294 7.85 -1.72 -15.55
CA LEU A 294 8.24 -0.33 -15.65
C LEU A 294 9.74 -0.18 -15.40
N PHE A 295 10.44 0.45 -16.34
CA PHE A 295 11.84 0.80 -16.28
C PHE A 295 11.97 2.31 -16.09
N ASP A 296 12.68 2.72 -15.04
CA ASP A 296 13.07 4.11 -14.84
C ASP A 296 14.58 4.23 -14.99
N THR A 297 15.01 4.92 -16.06
CA THR A 297 16.42 5.15 -16.38
C THR A 297 16.92 6.53 -15.98
N ARG A 298 16.11 7.31 -15.26
CA ARG A 298 16.47 8.66 -14.80
C ARG A 298 17.47 8.62 -13.65
N VAL A 299 18.50 9.45 -13.75
CA VAL A 299 19.48 9.63 -12.67
C VAL A 299 18.89 10.46 -11.53
N GLU A 300 18.09 11.47 -11.87
CA GLU A 300 17.41 12.34 -10.91
C GLU A 300 15.89 12.29 -11.12
N ARG A 301 15.16 12.08 -10.02
CA ARG A 301 13.70 12.17 -9.97
C ARG A 301 13.33 13.49 -9.30
N THR A 302 12.99 14.48 -10.12
CA THR A 302 12.95 15.87 -9.70
C THR A 302 11.63 16.27 -9.02
N GLN A 303 10.48 15.69 -9.40
CA GLN A 303 9.17 16.04 -8.82
C GLN A 303 8.13 14.90 -8.95
N LEU A 304 7.44 14.58 -7.84
CA LEU A 304 6.34 13.60 -7.80
C LEU A 304 5.23 13.88 -8.83
N ILE A 305 4.93 15.15 -9.12
CA ILE A 305 3.96 15.54 -10.16
C ILE A 305 4.33 14.97 -11.52
N SER A 306 5.63 14.99 -11.85
CA SER A 306 6.11 14.46 -13.11
C SER A 306 5.91 12.96 -13.17
N ASP A 307 6.14 12.27 -12.06
CA ASP A 307 5.96 10.82 -11.94
C ASP A 307 4.50 10.42 -12.03
N ILE A 308 3.58 11.19 -11.41
CA ILE A 308 2.15 10.93 -11.54
C ILE A 308 1.68 11.14 -12.99
N LYS A 309 2.16 12.18 -13.68
CA LYS A 309 1.83 12.39 -15.09
C LYS A 309 2.28 11.23 -15.97
N ILE A 310 3.49 10.72 -15.72
CA ILE A 310 4.02 9.54 -16.42
C ILE A 310 3.15 8.32 -16.13
N MET A 311 2.82 8.08 -14.85
CA MET A 311 1.97 6.97 -14.44
C MET A 311 0.57 7.03 -15.04
N ASN A 312 -0.06 8.20 -15.07
CA ASN A 312 -1.40 8.36 -15.65
C ASN A 312 -1.39 8.18 -17.17
N ALA A 313 -0.35 8.68 -17.85
CA ALA A 313 -0.18 8.43 -19.28
C ALA A 313 -0.02 6.94 -19.56
N PHE A 314 0.79 6.25 -18.76
CA PHE A 314 1.02 4.82 -18.88
C PHE A 314 -0.23 3.99 -18.61
N MET A 315 -0.97 4.30 -17.53
CA MET A 315 -2.25 3.63 -17.24
C MET A 315 -3.23 3.75 -18.40
N ARG A 316 -3.29 4.92 -19.04
CA ARG A 316 -4.12 5.13 -20.22
C ARG A 316 -3.66 4.27 -21.40
N GLU A 317 -2.35 4.20 -21.66
CA GLU A 317 -1.78 3.37 -22.72
C GLU A 317 -2.06 1.87 -22.49
N ILE A 318 -1.98 1.38 -21.24
CA ILE A 318 -2.37 0.01 -20.90
C ILE A 318 -3.86 -0.21 -21.16
N GLU A 319 -4.72 0.70 -20.69
CA GLU A 319 -6.16 0.59 -20.91
C GLU A 319 -6.52 0.54 -22.40
N GLU A 320 -5.87 1.36 -23.23
CA GLU A 320 -6.02 1.37 -24.69
C GLU A 320 -5.53 0.05 -25.29
N ALA A 321 -4.33 -0.41 -24.94
CA ALA A 321 -3.73 -1.66 -25.44
C ALA A 321 -4.53 -2.91 -25.05
N VAL A 322 -5.07 -2.96 -23.83
CA VAL A 322 -5.88 -4.08 -23.32
C VAL A 322 -7.30 -4.06 -23.90
N ARG A 323 -7.88 -2.88 -24.15
CA ARG A 323 -9.21 -2.77 -24.77
C ARG A 323 -9.20 -2.93 -26.29
N GLY A 324 -8.02 -2.86 -26.94
CA GLY A 324 -7.88 -3.04 -28.38
C GLY A 324 -8.55 -1.93 -29.19
N ILE A 325 -8.52 -0.69 -28.69
CA ILE A 325 -8.98 0.51 -29.40
C ILE A 325 -7.77 1.18 -30.07
#